data_AF-A0A7X6WTZ9-F1
#
_entry.id   AF-A0A7X6WTZ9-F1
#
_cell.length_a   1.000
_cell.length_b   1.000
_cell.length_c   1.000
_cell.angle_alpha   90.00
_cell.angle_beta   90.00
_cell.angle_gamma   90.00
#
_symmetry.space_group_name_H-M   'P 1'
#
loop_
_entity.id
_entity.type
_entity.pdbx_description
1 polymer ?
#
loop_
_entity_poly.entity_id
_entity_poly.type
_entity_poly.pdbx_seq_one_letter_code
_entity_poly.pdbx_strand_id
1 'polypeptide(L)'
;MRQAQYFVVVTDSMEPTIPVNSLIRVNKSDRDFEVDDIVSVFIDVNNDEAREIVTHRIASIHEESGTLRTMSDHFREIDRWVVKKTDVIGKVELIIPHVGWLAMFLQRNVIVFIILAIISVMIYLYILINNWHKQ
;
A
#
# COMPACT_ATOMS: atom_id res chain seq x y z
N MET A 1 12.86 -14.54 -2.69
CA MET A 1 13.03 -13.08 -2.90
C MET A 1 12.00 -12.37 -2.03
N ARG A 2 12.42 -11.54 -1.06
CA ARG A 2 11.51 -10.73 -0.24
C ARG A 2 10.82 -9.70 -1.15
N GLN A 3 9.56 -9.94 -1.49
CA GLN A 3 8.77 -8.97 -2.25
C GLN A 3 8.15 -8.01 -1.25
N ALA A 4 8.67 -6.77 -1.22
CA ALA A 4 8.03 -5.68 -0.51
C ALA A 4 7.02 -5.00 -1.44
N GLN A 5 5.81 -4.80 -0.95
CA GLN A 5 4.72 -4.10 -1.61
C GLN A 5 4.43 -2.81 -0.85
N TYR A 6 4.00 -1.78 -1.58
CA TYR A 6 3.66 -0.49 -1.00
C TYR A 6 2.19 -0.21 -1.25
N PHE A 7 1.47 0.17 -0.21
CA PHE A 7 0.06 0.54 -0.28
C PHE A 7 -0.16 1.91 0.35
N VAL A 8 -1.19 2.60 -0.12
CA VAL A 8 -1.69 3.81 0.53
C VAL A 8 -2.97 3.44 1.27
N VAL A 9 -3.02 3.77 2.56
CA VAL A 9 -4.21 3.54 3.38
C VAL A 9 -5.25 4.62 3.04
N VAL A 10 -6.44 4.18 2.63
CA VAL A 10 -7.51 5.07 2.13
C VAL A 10 -8.72 5.15 3.05
N THR A 11 -8.84 4.24 4.02
CA THR A 11 -9.91 4.21 5.04
C THR A 11 -9.33 4.53 6.42
N ASP A 12 -10.21 4.90 7.34
CA ASP A 12 -9.89 5.24 8.74
C ASP A 12 -9.90 4.01 9.67
N SER A 13 -10.10 2.79 9.15
CA SER A 13 -10.28 1.58 9.97
C SER A 13 -9.09 1.23 10.86
N MET A 14 -7.90 1.77 10.53
CA MET A 14 -6.68 1.59 11.30
C MET A 14 -6.29 2.79 12.17
N GLU A 15 -7.13 3.82 12.27
CA GLU A 15 -6.87 4.91 13.21
C GLU A 15 -6.98 4.46 14.67
N PRO A 16 -6.19 5.03 15.60
CA PRO A 16 -5.15 6.04 15.39
C PRO A 16 -3.79 5.45 14.96
N THR A 17 -3.66 4.13 14.88
CA THR A 17 -2.39 3.44 14.61
C THR A 17 -1.80 3.78 13.25
N ILE A 18 -2.63 3.79 12.21
CA ILE A 18 -2.26 4.16 10.84
C ILE A 18 -3.24 5.22 10.36
N PRO A 19 -2.83 6.50 10.31
CA PRO A 19 -3.68 7.58 9.80
C PRO A 19 -4.07 7.37 8.33
N VAL A 20 -5.22 7.91 7.93
CA VAL A 20 -5.60 7.96 6.51
C VAL A 20 -4.52 8.68 5.69
N ASN A 21 -4.32 8.22 4.45
CA ASN A 21 -3.27 8.69 3.54
C ASN A 21 -1.84 8.37 4.01
N SER A 22 -1.66 7.35 4.85
CA SER A 22 -0.33 6.81 5.16
C SER A 22 0.17 5.91 4.04
N LEU A 23 1.47 5.98 3.76
CA LEU A 23 2.17 5.01 2.92
C LEU A 23 2.68 3.88 3.82
N ILE A 24 2.27 2.65 3.53
CA ILE A 24 2.70 1.46 4.27
C ILE A 24 3.57 0.57 3.38
N ARG A 25 4.60 -0.02 3.98
CA ARG A 25 5.41 -1.06 3.35
C ARG A 25 5.02 -2.40 3.96
N VAL A 26 4.52 -3.28 3.11
CA VAL A 26 4.11 -4.63 3.45
C VAL A 26 5.13 -5.60 2.92
N ASN A 27 5.68 -6.44 3.79
CA ASN A 27 6.67 -7.42 3.42
C ASN A 27 6.10 -8.81 3.61
N LYS A 28 6.28 -9.67 2.59
CA LYS A 28 5.94 -11.08 2.72
C LYS A 28 6.85 -11.70 3.78
N SER A 29 6.26 -12.05 4.92
CA SER A 29 6.97 -12.67 6.02
C SER A 29 7.10 -14.17 5.77
N ASP A 30 8.32 -14.69 5.81
CA ASP A 30 8.58 -16.13 5.94
C ASP A 30 8.46 -16.61 7.39
N ARG A 31 8.29 -15.67 8.34
CA ARG A 31 8.04 -15.96 9.76
C ARG A 31 6.55 -16.07 10.01
N ASP A 32 6.21 -16.90 10.99
CA ASP A 32 4.85 -17.03 11.50
C ASP A 32 4.31 -15.67 11.95
N PHE A 33 3.04 -15.43 11.65
CA PHE A 33 2.32 -14.25 12.11
C PHE A 33 1.98 -14.40 13.58
N GLU A 34 1.99 -13.29 14.33
CA GLU A 34 1.62 -13.26 15.73
C GLU A 34 0.32 -12.46 15.93
N VAL A 35 -0.38 -12.70 17.04
CA VAL A 35 -1.49 -11.83 17.46
C VAL A 35 -0.94 -10.41 17.65
N ASP A 36 -1.77 -9.42 17.33
CA ASP A 36 -1.44 -7.99 17.26
C ASP A 36 -0.57 -7.54 16.07
N ASP A 37 -0.13 -8.43 15.19
CA ASP A 37 0.51 -8.04 13.95
C ASP A 37 -0.46 -7.29 13.03
N ILE A 38 0.01 -6.25 12.36
CA ILE A 38 -0.74 -5.55 11.33
C ILE A 38 -0.39 -6.16 9.98
N VAL A 39 -1.40 -6.67 9.28
CA VAL A 39 -1.23 -7.40 8.02
C VAL A 39 -2.13 -6.84 6.93
N SER A 40 -1.65 -6.89 5.70
CA SER A 40 -2.52 -6.70 4.53
C SER A 40 -2.95 -8.05 4.00
N VAL A 41 -4.24 -8.19 3.73
CA VAL A 41 -4.89 -9.45 3.38
C VAL A 41 -5.80 -9.24 2.17
N PHE A 42 -5.92 -10.27 1.34
CA PHE A 42 -7.00 -10.34 0.37
C PHE A 42 -8.26 -10.84 1.06
N ILE A 43 -9.35 -10.09 0.93
CA ILE A 43 -10.68 -10.51 1.40
C ILE A 43 -11.68 -10.38 0.26
N ASP A 44 -12.70 -11.23 0.32
CA ASP A 44 -13.89 -11.11 -0.50
C ASP A 44 -15.03 -10.65 0.41
N VAL A 45 -15.34 -9.35 0.37
CA VAL A 45 -16.31 -8.73 1.27
C VAL A 45 -17.75 -9.07 0.86
N ASN A 46 -18.00 -9.17 -0.45
CA ASN A 46 -19.35 -9.32 -1.01
C ASN A 46 -19.66 -10.75 -1.45
N ASN A 47 -18.70 -11.67 -1.30
CA ASN A 47 -18.78 -13.05 -1.77
C ASN A 47 -19.05 -13.11 -3.30
N ASP A 48 -18.52 -12.13 -4.01
CA ASP A 48 -18.67 -11.91 -5.46
C ASP A 48 -17.37 -12.17 -6.23
N GLU A 49 -16.40 -12.81 -5.58
CA GLU A 49 -15.05 -13.07 -6.06
C GLU A 49 -14.19 -11.81 -6.26
N ALA A 50 -14.71 -10.62 -5.95
CA ALA A 50 -13.93 -9.38 -5.98
C ALA A 50 -13.01 -9.32 -4.75
N ARG A 51 -11.73 -9.60 -4.99
CA ARG A 51 -10.70 -9.55 -3.94
C ARG A 51 -10.29 -8.10 -3.66
N GLU A 52 -10.67 -7.61 -2.50
CA GLU A 52 -10.22 -6.34 -1.96
C GLU A 52 -9.00 -6.54 -1.06
N ILE A 53 -8.13 -5.53 -1.00
CA ILE A 53 -6.98 -5.52 -0.10
C ILE A 53 -7.36 -4.69 1.13
N VAL A 54 -7.36 -5.34 2.29
CA VAL A 54 -7.60 -4.67 3.57
C VAL A 54 -6.38 -4.84 4.46
N THR A 55 -6.06 -3.80 5.22
CA THR A 55 -4.96 -3.82 6.18
C THR A 55 -5.53 -3.69 7.58
N HIS A 56 -5.49 -4.75 8.38
CA HIS A 56 -6.04 -4.81 9.73
C HIS A 56 -5.09 -5.53 10.70
N ARG A 57 -5.39 -5.43 12.01
CA ARG A 57 -4.62 -6.11 13.06
C ARG A 57 -5.11 -7.53 13.26
N ILE A 58 -4.21 -8.49 13.45
CA ILE A 58 -4.58 -9.86 13.80
C ILE A 58 -5.14 -9.90 15.22
N ALA A 59 -6.39 -10.32 15.36
CA ALA A 59 -7.07 -10.51 16.64
C ALA A 59 -6.90 -11.93 17.18
N SER A 60 -6.93 -12.94 16.30
CA SER A 60 -6.73 -14.34 16.68
C SER A 60 -6.16 -15.16 15.53
N ILE A 61 -5.40 -16.21 15.88
CA ILE A 61 -4.83 -17.18 14.95
C ILE A 61 -5.32 -18.57 15.35
N HIS A 62 -5.82 -19.32 14.37
CA HIS A 62 -6.29 -20.68 14.53
C HIS A 62 -5.38 -21.61 13.72
N GLU A 63 -4.36 -22.16 14.39
CA GLU A 63 -3.33 -22.99 13.74
C GLU A 63 -3.91 -24.28 13.12
N GLU A 64 -4.86 -24.92 13.79
CA GLU A 64 -5.47 -26.17 13.31
C GLU A 64 -6.18 -26.01 11.96
N SER A 65 -6.85 -24.86 11.74
CA SER A 65 -7.55 -24.54 10.50
C SER A 65 -6.68 -23.74 9.52
N GLY A 66 -5.51 -23.26 9.92
CA GLY A 66 -4.67 -22.39 9.10
C GLY A 66 -5.34 -21.04 8.78
N THR A 67 -6.19 -20.55 9.68
CA THR A 67 -6.96 -19.30 9.49
C THR A 67 -6.66 -18.29 10.59
N LEU A 68 -7.00 -17.03 10.32
CA LEU A 68 -6.88 -15.93 11.26
C LEU A 68 -8.10 -15.02 11.19
N ARG A 69 -8.34 -14.28 12.26
CA ARG A 69 -9.30 -13.18 12.30
C ARG A 69 -8.58 -11.86 12.48
N THR A 70 -9.02 -10.86 11.74
CA THR A 70 -8.51 -9.50 11.81
C THR A 70 -9.49 -8.60 12.56
N MET A 71 -9.03 -7.43 13.02
CA MET A 71 -9.85 -6.41 13.66
C MET A 71 -9.43 -5.01 13.22
N SER A 72 -10.40 -4.11 13.22
CA SER A 72 -10.19 -2.67 13.03
C SER A 72 -9.66 -2.05 14.32
N ASP A 73 -8.58 -1.26 14.24
CA ASP A 73 -8.07 -0.50 15.40
C ASP A 73 -8.99 0.67 15.77
N HIS A 74 -9.71 1.22 14.78
CA HIS A 74 -10.64 2.34 14.98
C HIS A 74 -11.87 1.88 15.76
N PHE A 75 -12.57 0.87 15.25
CA PHE A 75 -13.79 0.38 15.88
C PHE A 75 -13.54 -0.62 17.01
N ARG A 76 -12.32 -1.18 17.09
CA ARG A 76 -11.96 -2.27 18.03
C ARG A 76 -12.89 -3.47 17.92
N GLU A 77 -13.38 -3.72 16.70
CA GLU A 77 -14.30 -4.80 16.39
C GLU A 77 -13.59 -5.87 15.56
N ILE A 78 -13.83 -7.14 15.88
CA ILE A 78 -13.30 -8.25 15.09
C ILE A 78 -14.14 -8.38 13.82
N ASP A 79 -13.44 -8.42 12.69
CA ASP A 79 -14.08 -8.52 11.39
C ASP A 79 -14.92 -9.79 11.25
N ARG A 80 -16.00 -9.72 10.48
CA ARG A 80 -16.93 -10.84 10.28
C ARG A 80 -16.37 -11.92 9.36
N TRP A 81 -15.36 -11.58 8.55
CA TRP A 81 -14.69 -12.52 7.66
C TRP A 81 -13.63 -13.34 8.38
N VAL A 82 -13.30 -14.48 7.77
CA VAL A 82 -12.21 -15.35 8.19
C VAL A 82 -11.17 -15.34 7.07
N VAL A 83 -9.91 -15.07 7.43
CA VAL A 83 -8.82 -14.98 6.47
C VAL A 83 -8.00 -16.27 6.52
N LYS A 84 -7.70 -16.86 5.36
CA LYS A 84 -6.76 -17.97 5.28
C LYS A 84 -5.33 -17.43 5.32
N LYS A 85 -4.40 -18.14 5.96
CA LYS A 85 -2.97 -17.76 5.96
C LYS A 85 -2.41 -17.56 4.53
N THR A 86 -2.97 -18.26 3.54
CA THR A 86 -2.60 -18.13 2.12
C THR A 86 -3.04 -16.82 1.46
N ASP A 87 -4.06 -16.15 2.01
CA ASP A 87 -4.58 -14.88 1.49
C ASP A 87 -3.91 -13.67 2.15
N VAL A 88 -2.96 -13.90 3.05
CA VAL A 88 -2.13 -12.85 3.65
C VAL A 88 -1.06 -12.41 2.67
N ILE A 89 -1.05 -11.11 2.33
CA ILE A 89 -0.06 -10.49 1.46
C ILE A 89 1.27 -10.35 2.20
N GLY A 90 1.20 -9.90 3.45
CA GLY A 90 2.35 -9.74 4.31
C GLY A 90 2.07 -8.89 5.54
N LYS A 91 3.13 -8.65 6.32
CA LYS A 91 3.11 -7.82 7.53
C LYS A 91 3.55 -6.39 7.21
N VAL A 92 2.92 -5.42 7.83
CA VAL A 92 3.33 -4.01 7.77
C VAL A 92 4.61 -3.84 8.59
N GLU A 93 5.70 -3.43 7.93
CA GLU A 93 7.01 -3.19 8.58
C GLU A 93 7.32 -1.70 8.72
N LEU A 94 6.71 -0.85 7.90
CA LEU A 94 6.96 0.59 7.89
C LEU A 94 5.67 1.34 7.61
N ILE A 95 5.45 2.41 8.36
CA ILE A 95 4.35 3.35 8.22
C ILE A 95 4.96 4.75 8.05
N ILE A 96 4.62 5.44 6.97
CA ILE A 96 4.98 6.83 6.74
C ILE A 96 3.66 7.64 6.68
N PRO A 97 3.28 8.30 7.79
CA PRO A 97 2.03 9.04 7.87
C PRO A 97 1.97 10.19 6.87
N HIS A 98 0.77 10.45 6.33
CA HIS A 98 0.48 11.62 5.49
C HIS A 98 1.38 11.81 4.26
N VAL A 99 2.07 10.77 3.77
CA VAL A 99 2.85 10.83 2.51
C VAL A 99 2.10 10.16 1.36
N GLY A 100 1.09 9.34 1.66
CA GLY A 100 0.26 8.68 0.66
C GLY A 100 -0.43 9.67 -0.29
N TRP A 101 -0.87 10.85 0.19
CA TRP A 101 -1.47 11.87 -0.68
C TRP A 101 -0.48 12.39 -1.73
N LEU A 102 0.80 12.55 -1.37
CA LEU A 102 1.84 12.98 -2.31
C LEU A 102 2.12 11.89 -3.35
N ALA A 103 2.20 10.63 -2.91
CA ALA A 103 2.35 9.49 -3.81
C ALA A 103 1.18 9.39 -4.80
N MET A 104 -0.06 9.50 -4.31
CA MET A 104 -1.27 9.51 -5.15
C MET A 104 -1.31 10.71 -6.10
N PHE A 105 -0.91 11.90 -5.63
CA PHE A 105 -0.83 13.09 -6.46
C PHE A 105 0.17 12.94 -7.61
N LEU A 106 1.37 12.42 -7.33
CA LEU A 106 2.39 12.17 -8.35
C LEU A 106 1.91 11.12 -9.36
N GLN A 107 1.29 10.04 -8.88
CA GLN A 107 0.78 8.97 -9.74
C GLN A 107 -0.34 9.46 -10.66
N ARG A 108 -1.31 10.21 -10.11
CA ARG A 108 -2.44 10.76 -10.88
C ARG A 108 -1.99 11.73 -11.97
N ASN A 109 -0.94 12.49 -11.72
CA ASN A 109 -0.44 13.52 -12.63
C ASN A 109 0.82 13.08 -13.41
N VAL A 110 1.14 11.78 -13.44
CA VAL A 110 2.38 11.26 -14.05
C VAL A 110 2.54 11.69 -15.51
N ILE A 111 1.45 11.73 -16.28
CA ILE A 111 1.46 12.14 -17.69
C ILE A 111 1.87 13.61 -17.82
N VAL A 112 1.38 14.48 -16.93
CA VAL A 112 1.73 15.91 -16.93
C VAL A 112 3.23 16.07 -16.67
N PHE A 113 3.78 15.33 -15.69
CA PHE A 113 5.21 15.36 -15.41
C PHE A 113 6.07 14.84 -16.57
N ILE A 114 5.63 13.78 -17.26
CA ILE A 114 6.30 13.26 -18.46
C ILE A 114 6.32 14.32 -19.57
N ILE A 115 5.20 14.98 -19.83
CA ILE A 115 5.11 16.04 -20.85
C ILE A 115 6.07 17.20 -20.50
N LEU A 116 6.06 17.66 -19.25
CA LEU A 116 6.97 18.72 -18.79
C LEU A 116 8.44 18.31 -18.94
N ALA A 117 8.78 17.06 -18.63
CA ALA A 117 10.13 16.54 -18.84
C ALA A 117 10.53 16.56 -20.31
N ILE A 118 9.67 16.11 -21.22
CA ILE A 118 9.93 16.14 -22.67
C ILE A 118 10.14 17.58 -23.15
N ILE A 119 9.27 18.52 -22.75
CA ILE A 119 9.41 19.94 -23.12
C ILE A 119 10.73 20.50 -22.62
N SER A 120 11.12 20.21 -21.36
CA SER A 120 12.39 20.67 -20.80
C SER A 120 13.61 20.16 -21.58
N VAL A 121 13.58 18.89 -22.01
CA VAL A 121 14.63 18.28 -22.84
C VAL A 121 14.67 18.93 -24.22
N MET A 122 13.51 19.18 -24.85
CA MET A 122 13.45 19.87 -26.14
C MET A 122 14.02 21.28 -26.08
N ILE A 123 13.68 22.05 -25.05
CA ILE A 123 14.21 23.40 -24.83
C ILE A 123 15.73 23.34 -24.64
N TYR A 124 16.21 22.41 -23.81
CA TYR A 124 17.64 22.22 -23.57
C TYR A 124 18.40 21.90 -24.88
N LEU A 125 17.89 20.97 -25.68
CA LEU A 125 18.48 20.61 -26.98
C LEU A 125 18.47 21.78 -27.97
N TYR A 126 17.37 22.54 -28.02
CA TYR A 126 17.28 23.73 -28.87
C TYR A 126 18.36 24.77 -28.53
N ILE A 127 18.54 25.06 -27.24
CA ILE A 127 19.58 25.99 -26.76
C ILE A 127 20.97 25.47 -27.14
N LEU A 128 21.22 24.17 -26.94
CA LEU A 128 22.50 23.54 -27.26
C LEU A 128 22.85 23.66 -28.75
N ILE A 129 21.90 23.32 -29.64
CA ILE A 129 22.09 23.38 -31.10
C ILE A 129 22.33 24.83 -31.55
N ASN A 130 21.54 25.78 -31.04
CA ASN A 130 21.66 27.19 -31.41
C ASN A 130 23.00 27.80 -30.96
N ASN A 131 23.53 27.37 -29.81
CA ASN A 131 24.84 27.80 -29.34
C ASN A 131 25.99 27.20 -30.16
N TRP A 132 25.80 26.00 -30.73
CA TRP A 132 26.79 25.34 -31.59
C TRP A 132 27.00 26.07 -32.92
N HIS A 133 25.93 26.62 -33.52
CA HIS A 133 26.01 27.37 -34.78
C HIS A 133 26.61 28.78 -34.67
N LYS A 134 26.86 29.27 -33.45
CA LYS A 134 27.42 30.61 -33.21
C LYS A 134 28.94 30.61 -33.00
N GLN A 135 29.59 29.45 -33.01
CA GLN A 135 31.05 29.29 -33.01
C GLN A 135 31.54 29.01 -34.42
#